data_AF-A0A1K2I2H1-F1
#
_entry.id   AF-A0A1K2I2H1-F1
#
_cell.length_a   1.000
_cell.length_b   1.000
_cell.length_c   1.000
_cell.angle_alpha   90.00
_cell.angle_beta   90.00
_cell.angle_gamma   90.00
#
_symmetry.space_group_name_H-M   'P 1'
#
loop_
_entity.id
_entity.type
_entity.pdbx_description
1 polymer ?
#
loop_
_entity_poly.entity_id
_entity_poly.type
_entity_poly.pdbx_seq_one_letter_code
_entity_poly.pdbx_strand_id
1 'polypeptide(L)'
;MSLQRQARVVAGVALMCLGSASLPALAADASAVTVRANMARILRISAPAATVIVGNPGIADVTIQDPQTLVLTGKSFGQTNLIVLDGMGNPIADTLVEVTIAQSDTVTVYLGSQRTSMSCTPRCNPTIMMGDDPAYTTNQLASSNLVRSATQ
;
A
#
# COMPACT_ATOMS: atom_id res chain seq x y z
N MET A 1 76.38 -11.34 -36.07
CA MET A 1 75.77 -10.23 -36.83
C MET A 1 74.68 -10.81 -37.72
N SER A 2 73.55 -10.08 -37.86
CA SER A 2 72.38 -10.27 -38.73
C SER A 2 71.57 -11.59 -38.59
N LEU A 3 70.44 -11.63 -37.87
CA LEU A 3 69.09 -11.05 -38.12
C LEU A 3 68.19 -11.89 -39.05
N GLN A 4 67.33 -12.68 -38.39
CA GLN A 4 65.87 -12.81 -38.56
C GLN A 4 65.25 -12.83 -39.97
N ARG A 5 64.59 -13.96 -40.28
CA ARG A 5 63.17 -13.99 -40.70
C ARG A 5 62.68 -15.44 -40.80
N GLN A 6 61.98 -15.91 -39.78
CA GLN A 6 61.19 -17.15 -39.86
C GLN A 6 59.72 -16.78 -40.00
N ALA A 7 59.13 -17.27 -41.09
CA ALA A 7 57.76 -17.05 -41.47
C ALA A 7 56.80 -17.83 -40.57
N ARG A 8 55.72 -17.16 -40.20
CA ARG A 8 54.54 -17.67 -39.49
C ARG A 8 53.88 -18.77 -40.30
N VAL A 9 53.44 -19.85 -39.65
CA VAL A 9 52.03 -20.29 -39.54
C VAL A 9 51.98 -21.34 -38.42
N VAL A 10 51.46 -20.97 -37.24
CA VAL A 10 50.98 -21.95 -36.25
C VAL A 10 49.47 -21.78 -36.17
N ALA A 11 48.77 -22.88 -36.44
CA ALA A 11 47.32 -23.00 -36.46
C ALA A 11 46.70 -22.53 -35.13
N GLY A 12 45.87 -21.49 -35.22
CA GLY A 12 45.08 -21.01 -34.09
C GLY A 12 43.90 -21.95 -33.84
N VAL A 13 43.96 -22.71 -32.75
CA VAL A 13 42.83 -23.44 -32.18
C VAL A 13 41.84 -22.40 -31.64
N ALA A 14 40.66 -22.31 -32.26
CA ALA A 14 39.56 -21.48 -31.80
C ALA A 14 38.91 -22.11 -30.55
N LEU A 15 39.26 -21.61 -29.37
CA LEU A 15 38.61 -21.95 -28.11
C LEU A 15 37.34 -21.09 -27.96
N MET A 16 36.20 -21.66 -28.33
CA MET A 16 34.88 -21.03 -28.25
C MET A 16 34.40 -21.08 -26.79
N CYS A 17 34.67 -20.03 -26.02
CA CYS A 17 34.10 -19.84 -24.69
C CYS A 17 32.59 -19.57 -24.82
N LEU A 18 31.77 -20.57 -24.52
CA LEU A 18 30.33 -20.38 -24.31
C LEU A 18 30.14 -19.52 -23.05
N GLY A 19 30.00 -18.22 -23.24
CA GLY A 19 29.66 -17.28 -22.18
C GLY A 19 28.24 -17.55 -21.68
N SER A 20 28.15 -17.92 -20.40
CA SER A 20 26.92 -18.01 -19.63
C SER A 20 26.18 -16.68 -19.69
N ALA A 21 25.08 -16.62 -20.43
CA ALA A 21 24.20 -15.45 -20.43
C ALA A 21 23.46 -15.41 -19.07
N SER A 22 23.98 -14.64 -18.14
CA SER A 22 23.31 -14.28 -16.88
C SER A 22 22.07 -13.46 -17.22
N LEU A 23 20.89 -14.07 -17.17
CA LEU A 23 19.62 -13.34 -17.25
C LEU A 23 19.49 -12.45 -16.00
N PRO A 24 19.19 -11.15 -16.12
CA PRO A 24 18.92 -10.32 -14.97
C PRO A 24 17.63 -10.82 -14.31
N ALA A 25 17.72 -11.24 -13.05
CA ALA A 25 16.55 -11.52 -12.23
C ALA A 25 15.82 -10.19 -11.99
N LEU A 26 14.62 -10.07 -12.54
CA LEU A 26 13.70 -8.99 -12.19
C LEU A 26 13.32 -9.18 -10.72
N ALA A 27 13.88 -8.35 -9.85
CA ALA A 27 13.46 -8.27 -8.46
C ALA A 27 11.99 -7.83 -8.44
N ALA A 28 11.11 -8.71 -7.94
CA ALA A 28 9.73 -8.36 -7.66
C ALA A 28 9.73 -7.31 -6.55
N ASP A 29 9.52 -6.06 -6.93
CA ASP A 29 9.33 -4.96 -5.99
C ASP A 29 8.19 -5.34 -5.04
N ALA A 30 8.48 -5.38 -3.74
CA ALA A 30 7.51 -5.71 -2.70
C ALA A 30 6.46 -4.60 -2.65
N SER A 31 5.50 -4.68 -3.56
CA SER A 31 4.51 -3.64 -3.80
C SER A 31 3.71 -3.41 -2.54
N ALA A 32 3.67 -2.16 -2.08
CA ALA A 32 2.96 -1.76 -0.87
C ALA A 32 1.47 -2.16 -0.96
N VAL A 33 0.93 -2.69 0.14
CA VAL A 33 -0.48 -3.05 0.26
C VAL A 33 -1.29 -1.81 0.56
N THR A 34 -2.02 -1.31 -0.45
CA THR A 34 -2.95 -0.20 -0.25
C THR A 34 -4.31 -0.69 0.25
N VAL A 35 -4.84 -0.02 1.27
CA VAL A 35 -6.22 -0.13 1.77
C VAL A 35 -6.78 1.27 1.99
N ARG A 36 -8.11 1.46 1.96
CA ARG A 36 -8.68 2.76 2.31
C ARG A 36 -9.08 2.80 3.79
N ALA A 37 -9.06 3.99 4.37
CA ALA A 37 -9.58 4.21 5.72
C ALA A 37 -11.04 3.78 5.82
N ASN A 38 -11.41 3.17 6.94
CA ASN A 38 -12.72 2.57 7.22
C ASN A 38 -13.12 1.44 6.26
N MET A 39 -12.17 0.85 5.54
CA MET A 39 -12.42 -0.30 4.67
C MET A 39 -11.50 -1.47 5.01
N ALA A 40 -12.00 -2.66 4.70
CA ALA A 40 -11.25 -3.90 4.83
C ALA A 40 -10.81 -4.43 3.47
N ARG A 41 -9.67 -5.11 3.45
CA ARG A 41 -9.11 -5.83 2.30
C ARG A 41 -8.68 -7.22 2.74
N ILE A 42 -9.05 -8.22 1.95
CA ILE A 42 -8.59 -9.60 2.16
C ILE A 42 -7.18 -9.75 1.60
N LEU A 43 -6.28 -10.26 2.41
CA LEU A 43 -4.93 -10.65 2.02
C LEU A 43 -4.81 -12.17 2.10
N ARG A 44 -4.30 -12.77 1.03
CA ARG A 44 -3.98 -14.20 0.99
C ARG A 44 -2.46 -14.36 1.07
N ILE A 45 -2.03 -15.24 1.96
CA ILE A 45 -0.61 -15.51 2.23
C ILE A 45 -0.22 -16.91 1.75
N SER A 46 1.06 -17.11 1.47
CA SER A 46 1.59 -18.36 0.89
C SER A 46 1.68 -19.53 1.88
N ALA A 47 1.65 -19.26 3.19
CA ALA A 47 1.77 -20.25 4.25
C ALA A 47 0.88 -19.89 5.46
N PRO A 48 0.58 -20.85 6.35
CA PRO A 48 -0.21 -20.60 7.56
C PRO A 48 0.40 -19.55 8.50
N ALA A 49 -0.32 -18.47 8.79
CA ALA A 49 0.07 -17.47 9.77
C ALA A 49 -0.13 -18.00 11.20
N ALA A 50 0.89 -17.82 12.05
CA ALA A 50 0.79 -18.03 13.48
C ALA A 50 0.77 -16.71 14.25
N THR A 51 1.56 -15.74 13.81
CA THR A 51 1.70 -14.43 14.46
C THR A 51 1.60 -13.32 13.42
N VAL A 52 0.85 -12.27 13.76
CA VAL A 52 0.74 -11.06 12.94
C VAL A 52 1.16 -9.85 13.78
N ILE A 53 2.02 -9.01 13.21
CA ILE A 53 2.55 -7.82 13.84
C ILE A 53 2.23 -6.63 12.94
N VAL A 54 1.60 -5.62 13.52
CA VAL A 54 1.32 -4.34 12.86
C VAL A 54 2.15 -3.27 13.56
N GLY A 55 2.94 -2.51 12.80
CA GLY A 55 3.81 -1.47 13.37
C GLY A 55 3.03 -0.41 14.14
N ASN A 56 1.91 0.08 13.59
CA ASN A 56 1.01 1.02 14.23
C ASN A 56 -0.47 0.59 14.10
N PRO A 57 -1.05 -0.02 15.15
CA PRO A 57 -2.47 -0.43 15.20
C PRO A 57 -3.50 0.70 15.08
N GLY A 58 -3.07 1.96 15.20
CA GLY A 58 -3.91 3.14 14.99
C GLY A 58 -4.08 3.51 13.51
N ILE A 59 -3.17 3.07 12.64
CA ILE A 59 -3.22 3.28 11.19
C ILE A 59 -3.98 2.14 10.52
N ALA A 60 -3.59 0.90 10.81
CA ALA A 60 -4.23 -0.30 10.27
C ALA A 60 -4.32 -1.39 11.33
N ASP A 61 -5.16 -2.39 11.10
CA ASP A 61 -5.32 -3.55 11.98
C ASP A 61 -5.56 -4.81 11.15
N VAL A 62 -5.20 -5.98 11.68
CA VAL A 62 -5.32 -7.24 10.96
C VAL A 62 -5.90 -8.32 11.86
N THR A 63 -6.88 -9.04 11.32
CA THR A 63 -7.43 -10.25 11.95
C THR A 63 -7.17 -11.47 11.09
N ILE A 64 -6.89 -12.61 11.73
CA ILE A 64 -6.74 -13.89 11.05
C ILE A 64 -8.13 -14.51 10.92
N GLN A 65 -8.61 -14.69 9.68
CA GLN A 65 -9.91 -15.33 9.41
C GLN A 65 -9.77 -16.85 9.34
N ASP A 66 -8.73 -17.31 8.66
CA ASP A 66 -8.31 -18.71 8.57
C ASP A 66 -6.78 -18.74 8.43
N PRO A 67 -6.12 -19.91 8.47
CA PRO A 67 -4.66 -19.99 8.49
C PRO A 67 -3.97 -19.23 7.35
N GLN A 68 -4.59 -19.06 6.17
CA GLN A 68 -3.98 -18.41 5.00
C GLN A 68 -4.70 -17.14 4.55
N THR A 69 -5.72 -16.70 5.28
CA THR A 69 -6.54 -15.53 4.95
C THR A 69 -6.53 -14.52 6.09
N LEU A 70 -6.02 -13.34 5.80
CA LEU A 70 -5.99 -12.19 6.70
C LEU A 70 -6.99 -11.14 6.25
N VAL A 71 -7.67 -10.51 7.20
CA VAL A 71 -8.53 -9.35 6.97
C VAL A 71 -7.81 -8.11 7.47
N LEU A 72 -7.28 -7.32 6.54
CA LEU A 72 -6.63 -6.05 6.82
C LEU A 72 -7.69 -4.94 6.85
N THR A 73 -7.78 -4.18 7.94
CA THR A 73 -8.67 -3.03 8.09
C THR A 73 -7.86 -1.74 8.16
N GLY A 74 -8.11 -0.80 7.25
CA GLY A 74 -7.57 0.55 7.34
C GLY A 74 -8.35 1.37 8.36
N LYS A 75 -7.69 1.96 9.36
CA LYS A 75 -8.31 2.79 10.40
C LYS A 75 -8.10 4.28 10.14
N SER A 76 -6.84 4.70 10.05
CA SER A 76 -6.46 6.10 9.87
C SER A 76 -5.47 6.27 8.73
N PHE A 77 -5.45 7.45 8.14
CA PHE A 77 -4.52 7.80 7.07
C PHE A 77 -3.06 7.66 7.52
N GLY A 78 -2.21 7.10 6.65
CA GLY A 78 -0.78 7.01 6.87
C GLY A 78 -0.16 5.76 6.26
N GLN A 79 1.11 5.51 6.59
CA GLN A 79 1.81 4.28 6.25
C GLN A 79 2.27 3.56 7.52
N THR A 80 2.15 2.24 7.50
CA THR A 80 2.68 1.34 8.53
C THR A 80 3.22 0.08 7.87
N ASN A 81 3.74 -0.87 8.64
CA ASN A 81 4.20 -2.15 8.13
C ASN A 81 3.38 -3.29 8.74
N LEU A 82 3.28 -4.38 7.97
CA LEU A 82 2.64 -5.62 8.35
C LEU A 82 3.67 -6.74 8.22
N ILE A 83 3.95 -7.41 9.34
CA ILE A 83 4.84 -8.58 9.39
C ILE A 83 4.00 -9.79 9.80
N VAL A 84 4.12 -10.86 9.02
CA VAL A 84 3.40 -12.13 9.24
C VAL A 84 4.43 -13.23 9.43
N LEU A 85 4.33 -13.99 10.52
CA LEU A 85 5.25 -15.07 10.86
C LEU A 85 4.54 -16.43 10.86
N ASP A 86 5.28 -17.47 10.50
CA ASP A 86 4.86 -18.87 10.64
C ASP A 86 5.00 -19.36 12.10
N GLY A 87 4.59 -20.61 12.36
CA GLY A 87 4.67 -21.22 13.69
C GLY A 87 6.08 -21.46 14.22
N MET A 88 7.12 -21.33 13.37
CA MET A 88 8.52 -21.41 13.74
C MET A 88 9.16 -20.03 13.94
N GLY A 89 8.41 -18.95 13.68
CA GLY A 89 8.90 -17.57 13.77
C GLY A 89 9.57 -17.05 12.50
N ASN A 90 9.52 -17.76 11.38
CA ASN A 90 10.05 -17.27 10.11
C ASN A 90 9.07 -16.27 9.46
N PRO A 91 9.57 -15.20 8.81
CA PRO A 91 8.72 -14.26 8.11
C PRO A 91 8.12 -14.87 6.85
N ILE A 92 6.78 -14.89 6.80
CA ILE A 92 5.98 -15.22 5.62
C ILE A 92 5.82 -13.98 4.73
N ALA A 93 5.62 -12.82 5.37
CA ALA A 93 5.49 -11.54 4.68
C ALA A 93 6.04 -10.42 5.56
N ASP A 94 6.69 -9.45 4.92
CA ASP A 94 7.07 -8.15 5.47
C ASP A 94 6.77 -7.11 4.40
N THR A 95 5.75 -6.28 4.61
CA THR A 95 5.27 -5.34 3.59
C THR A 95 4.81 -4.03 4.21
N LEU A 96 4.95 -2.96 3.43
CA LEU A 96 4.36 -1.67 3.76
C LEU A 96 2.86 -1.70 3.49
N VAL A 97 2.10 -1.19 4.44
CA VAL A 97 0.66 -0.94 4.33
C VAL A 97 0.45 0.55 4.21
N GLU A 98 -0.17 0.96 3.11
CA GLU A 98 -0.57 2.34 2.88
C GLU A 98 -2.08 2.48 3.06
N VAL A 99 -2.49 3.29 4.02
CA VAL A 99 -3.89 3.60 4.27
C VAL A 99 -4.20 4.94 3.62
N THR A 100 -4.91 4.86 2.49
CA THR A 100 -5.37 6.03 1.76
C THR A 100 -6.73 6.47 2.27
N ILE A 101 -7.00 7.77 2.19
CA ILE A 101 -8.37 8.27 2.26
C ILE A 101 -8.92 8.18 0.84
N ALA A 102 -10.20 7.83 0.66
CA ALA A 102 -10.84 7.93 -0.64
C ALA A 102 -10.89 9.40 -1.07
N GLN A 103 -9.81 9.90 -1.67
CA GLN A 103 -9.76 11.21 -2.31
C GLN A 103 -10.61 11.21 -3.58
N SER A 104 -10.91 10.04 -4.16
CA SER A 104 -11.67 9.91 -5.40
C SER A 104 -13.11 10.42 -5.32
N ASP A 105 -13.67 10.48 -4.12
CA ASP A 105 -15.08 10.83 -3.93
C ASP A 105 -15.20 12.14 -3.13
N THR A 106 -14.09 12.72 -2.64
CA THR A 106 -14.14 13.95 -1.85
C THR A 106 -13.94 15.17 -2.73
N VAL A 107 -14.98 15.98 -2.89
CA VAL A 107 -14.95 17.25 -3.62
C VAL A 107 -14.88 18.40 -2.62
N THR A 108 -13.93 19.32 -2.82
CA THR A 108 -13.89 20.59 -2.10
C THR A 108 -14.50 21.68 -2.96
N VAL A 109 -15.51 22.37 -2.44
CA VAL A 109 -16.16 23.50 -3.10
C VAL A 109 -15.70 24.80 -2.42
N TYR A 110 -15.30 25.78 -3.24
CA TYR A 110 -14.93 27.11 -2.78
C TYR A 110 -15.94 28.15 -3.26
N LEU A 111 -16.56 28.88 -2.33
CA LEU A 111 -17.40 30.04 -2.61
C LEU A 111 -16.77 31.27 -1.96
N GLY A 112 -15.93 31.97 -2.71
CA GLY A 112 -15.06 33.00 -2.15
C GLY A 112 -14.07 32.38 -1.16
N SER A 113 -14.04 32.89 0.08
CA SER A 113 -13.22 32.34 1.16
C SER A 113 -13.85 31.15 1.89
N GLN A 114 -15.11 30.80 1.57
CA GLN A 114 -15.79 29.67 2.20
C GLN A 114 -15.37 28.38 1.51
N ARG A 115 -14.82 27.45 2.30
CA ARG A 115 -14.42 26.12 1.86
C ARG A 115 -15.38 25.09 2.44
N THR A 116 -15.91 24.18 1.62
CA THR A 116 -16.75 23.08 2.10
C THR A 116 -16.36 21.77 1.46
N SER A 117 -16.33 20.69 2.24
CA SER A 117 -15.99 19.35 1.76
C SER A 117 -17.23 18.47 1.58
N MET A 118 -17.26 17.68 0.51
CA MET A 118 -18.39 16.82 0.10
C MET A 118 -17.88 15.43 -0.28
N SER A 119 -18.65 14.37 -0.02
CA SER A 119 -18.41 13.01 -0.52
C SER A 119 -19.42 12.66 -1.62
N CYS A 120 -18.97 12.34 -2.83
CA CYS A 120 -19.75 12.34 -4.06
C CYS A 120 -19.71 10.98 -4.79
N THR A 121 -20.71 10.11 -4.51
CA THR A 121 -20.89 8.83 -5.22
C THR A 121 -22.34 8.34 -5.15
N PRO A 122 -23.19 8.43 -6.20
CA PRO A 122 -23.17 9.31 -7.38
C PRO A 122 -23.75 10.72 -7.12
N ARG A 123 -24.24 10.97 -5.90
CA ARG A 123 -24.71 12.27 -5.41
C ARG A 123 -23.76 12.74 -4.31
N CYS A 124 -23.57 14.04 -4.21
CA CYS A 124 -22.74 14.64 -3.17
C CYS A 124 -23.52 14.76 -1.86
N ASN A 125 -22.94 14.19 -0.80
CA ASN A 125 -23.39 14.33 0.58
C ASN A 125 -22.36 15.16 1.35
N PRO A 126 -22.80 16.01 2.29
CA PRO A 126 -21.91 16.82 3.09
C PRO A 126 -21.01 15.97 3.99
N THR A 127 -19.73 16.34 4.07
CA THR A 127 -18.78 15.83 5.07
C THR A 127 -18.06 17.00 5.74
N ILE A 128 -17.57 16.80 6.95
CA ILE A 128 -16.79 17.80 7.69
C ILE A 128 -15.31 17.43 7.56
N MET A 129 -14.48 18.35 7.10
CA MET A 129 -13.03 18.22 7.08
C MET A 129 -12.33 19.41 7.74
N MET A 130 -11.07 19.19 8.14
CA MET A 130 -10.25 20.23 8.72
C MET A 130 -10.04 21.38 7.72
N GLY A 131 -10.34 22.60 8.16
CA GLY A 131 -10.25 23.82 7.36
C GLY A 131 -11.45 24.10 6.46
N ASP A 132 -12.57 23.39 6.64
CA ASP A 132 -13.86 23.84 6.13
C ASP A 132 -14.33 25.10 6.86
N ASP A 133 -15.24 25.84 6.24
CA ASP A 133 -15.86 27.03 6.79
C ASP A 133 -16.52 26.71 8.15
N PRO A 134 -16.26 27.51 9.20
CA PRO A 134 -16.81 27.25 10.52
C PRO A 134 -18.34 27.22 10.55
N ALA A 135 -19.02 28.09 9.80
CA ALA A 135 -20.48 28.14 9.78
C ALA A 135 -21.07 26.90 9.11
N TYR A 136 -20.47 26.43 8.02
CA TYR A 136 -20.83 25.13 7.42
C TYR A 136 -20.69 23.99 8.43
N THR A 137 -19.54 23.92 9.12
CA THR A 137 -19.27 22.88 10.12
C THR A 137 -20.31 22.90 11.25
N THR A 138 -20.64 24.08 11.78
CA THR A 138 -21.67 24.24 12.82
C THR A 138 -23.04 23.76 12.35
N ASN A 139 -23.44 24.08 11.12
CA ASN A 139 -24.73 23.66 10.57
C ASN A 139 -24.83 22.14 10.42
N GLN A 140 -23.76 21.47 10.00
CA GLN A 140 -23.76 20.01 9.88
C GLN A 140 -23.78 19.31 11.24
N LEU A 141 -23.07 19.85 12.23
CA LEU A 141 -23.14 19.34 13.61
C LEU A 141 -24.55 19.50 14.20
N ALA A 142 -25.20 20.65 13.98
CA ALA A 142 -26.58 20.87 14.41
C ALA A 142 -27.54 19.86 13.76
N SER A 143 -27.40 19.63 12.45
CA SER A 143 -28.20 18.64 11.71
C SER A 143 -28.01 17.22 12.26
N SER A 144 -26.77 16.82 12.56
CA SER A 144 -26.48 15.52 13.18
C SER A 144 -27.12 15.36 14.57
N ASN A 145 -27.10 16.43 15.38
CA ASN A 145 -27.73 16.42 16.70
C ASN A 145 -29.26 16.26 16.61
N LEU A 146 -29.91 16.93 15.64
CA LEU A 146 -31.36 16.80 15.42
C LEU A 146 -31.76 15.37 15.05
N VAL A 147 -30.99 14.71 14.18
CA VAL A 147 -31.22 13.30 13.82
C VAL A 147 -31.08 12.40 15.04
N ARG A 148 -30.05 12.61 15.87
CA ARG A 148 -29.85 11.83 17.10
C ARG A 148 -31.00 12.00 18.11
N SER A 149 -31.52 13.22 18.26
CA SER A 149 -32.64 13.49 19.18
C SER A 149 -33.97 12.90 18.70
N ALA A 150 -34.14 12.69 17.38
CA ALA A 150 -35.36 12.10 16.83
C ALA A 150 -35.41 10.57 16.95
N THR A 151 -34.28 9.94 17.28
CA THR A 151 -34.17 8.48 17.46
C THR A 151 -34.26 8.01 18.91
N GLN A 152 -34.47 8.94 19.86
CA GLN A 152 -34.72 8.68 21.28
C GLN A 152 -36.20 8.90 21.58
#